data_AF-A0A1Y2T7X8-F1
#
_entry.id   AF-A0A1Y2T7X8-F1
#
_cell.length_a   1.000
_cell.length_b   1.000
_cell.length_c   1.000
_cell.angle_alpha   90.00
_cell.angle_beta   90.00
_cell.angle_gamma   90.00
#
_symmetry.space_group_name_H-M   'P 1'
#
loop_
_entity.id
_entity.type
_entity.pdbx_description
1 polymer ?
#
loop_
_entity_poly.entity_id
_entity_poly.type
_entity_poly.pdbx_seq_one_letter_code
_entity_poly.pdbx_strand_id
1 'polypeptide(L)'
;MGVWGRGLLQSDDDYEIANDLSEMCQCQLLYPRIDDRKDAIKKLNDGLLSQKFDKIFAADFQPRSSNHKRERVAIIFGMLAMELGVIIENRHLLALQVLRPFLPTIEQQLQLITAIEEYKNDGTPWESGSKSCPDTEKSKARGRSPFDLGDEFWFSGLGNSSDEQPTSTMVSKICFNCGAKGVELQKCIQCKMAQYCNKTCQREDWSIHKRVCEARESTRICPVPTPDDIKRYQMAIESGPSSAPKAPSEGEQEGEI
;
A
#
# COMPACT_ATOMS: atom_id res chain seq x y z
N MET A 1 14.56 -12.50 5.62
CA MET A 1 13.24 -11.97 5.31
C MET A 1 13.41 -11.05 4.11
N GLY A 2 12.86 -11.47 2.98
CA GLY A 2 12.86 -10.78 1.72
C GLY A 2 11.91 -9.60 1.73
N VAL A 3 12.35 -8.52 1.07
CA VAL A 3 11.54 -7.34 0.80
C VAL A 3 11.55 -7.15 -0.71
N TRP A 4 10.39 -6.97 -1.31
CA TRP A 4 10.28 -6.77 -2.76
C TRP A 4 9.59 -5.46 -3.13
N GLY A 5 9.26 -4.62 -2.14
CA GLY A 5 8.83 -3.25 -2.35
C GLY A 5 8.92 -2.41 -1.09
N ARG A 6 8.79 -1.08 -1.23
CA ARG A 6 8.83 -0.13 -0.11
C ARG A 6 7.46 0.18 0.50
N GLY A 7 6.38 -0.39 -0.05
CA GLY A 7 5.00 -0.23 0.42
C GLY A 7 4.61 -1.18 1.55
N LEU A 8 3.36 -1.07 1.99
CA LEU A 8 2.70 -2.01 2.91
C LEU A 8 2.43 -3.33 2.19
N LEU A 9 2.47 -4.47 2.90
CA LEU A 9 2.21 -5.81 2.32
C LEU A 9 3.19 -6.19 1.19
N GLN A 10 4.43 -5.68 1.23
CA GLN A 10 5.50 -5.97 0.26
C GLN A 10 6.78 -6.54 0.90
N SER A 11 6.64 -7.15 2.07
CA SER A 11 7.73 -7.79 2.82
C SER A 11 7.26 -9.13 3.41
N ASP A 12 8.18 -10.09 3.57
CA ASP A 12 7.88 -11.38 4.20
C ASP A 12 7.20 -11.19 5.58
N ASP A 13 7.71 -10.26 6.40
CA ASP A 13 7.17 -9.91 7.70
C ASP A 13 5.67 -9.55 7.64
N ASP A 14 5.25 -8.78 6.64
CA ASP A 14 3.85 -8.39 6.49
C ASP A 14 2.95 -9.60 6.16
N TYR A 15 3.46 -10.58 5.42
CA TYR A 15 2.74 -11.81 5.09
C TYR A 15 2.64 -12.73 6.30
N GLU A 16 3.73 -12.86 7.06
CA GLU A 16 3.70 -13.61 8.31
C GLU A 16 2.70 -12.98 9.31
N ILE A 17 2.72 -11.66 9.46
CA ILE A 17 1.74 -10.92 10.26
C ILE A 17 0.32 -11.17 9.75
N ALA A 18 0.08 -11.09 8.44
CA ALA A 18 -1.24 -11.31 7.85
C ALA A 18 -1.76 -12.74 8.09
N ASN A 19 -0.88 -13.74 8.03
CA ASN A 19 -1.20 -15.13 8.33
C ASN A 19 -1.53 -15.32 9.81
N ASP A 20 -0.72 -14.77 10.71
CA ASP A 20 -0.97 -14.80 12.16
C ASP A 20 -2.30 -14.11 12.53
N LEU A 21 -2.62 -13.00 11.86
CA LEU A 21 -3.90 -12.31 12.03
C LEU A 21 -5.07 -13.15 11.50
N SER A 22 -4.89 -13.84 10.37
CA SER A 22 -5.91 -14.73 9.81
C SER A 22 -6.20 -15.91 10.77
N GLU A 23 -5.17 -16.49 11.37
CA GLU A 23 -5.31 -17.49 12.44
C GLU A 23 -6.02 -16.90 13.67
N MET A 24 -5.63 -15.70 14.09
CA MET A 24 -6.22 -15.02 15.25
C MET A 24 -7.71 -14.71 15.05
N CYS A 25 -8.11 -14.38 13.82
CA CYS A 25 -9.49 -14.07 13.45
C CYS A 25 -10.31 -15.29 13.03
N GLN A 26 -9.67 -16.43 12.77
CA GLN A 26 -10.31 -17.63 12.22
C GLN A 26 -11.09 -17.32 10.92
N CYS A 27 -10.50 -16.46 10.09
CA CYS A 27 -10.95 -16.15 8.74
C CYS A 27 -9.73 -15.76 7.88
N GLN A 28 -9.81 -16.05 6.57
CA GLN A 28 -8.74 -15.69 5.65
C GLN A 28 -8.81 -14.20 5.34
N LEU A 29 -7.80 -13.44 5.79
CA LEU A 29 -7.72 -12.00 5.54
C LEU A 29 -6.95 -11.69 4.25
N LEU A 30 -5.94 -12.50 3.95
CA LEU A 30 -5.06 -12.33 2.81
C LEU A 30 -5.58 -13.14 1.61
N TYR A 31 -5.93 -12.45 0.53
CA TYR A 31 -6.43 -13.04 -0.73
C TYR A 31 -7.50 -14.13 -0.56
N PRO A 32 -8.59 -13.88 0.19
CA PRO A 32 -9.66 -14.87 0.34
C PRO A 32 -10.35 -15.15 -1.00
N ARG A 33 -10.87 -16.38 -1.13
CA ARG A 33 -11.81 -16.69 -2.21
C ARG A 33 -13.08 -15.85 -2.04
N ILE A 34 -13.85 -15.70 -3.11
CA ILE A 34 -15.05 -14.83 -3.13
C ILE A 34 -16.04 -15.22 -2.01
N ASP A 35 -16.26 -16.51 -1.79
CA ASP A 35 -17.18 -17.00 -0.77
C ASP A 35 -16.63 -16.75 0.65
N ASP A 36 -15.37 -17.12 0.88
CA ASP A 36 -14.67 -16.90 2.16
C ASP A 36 -14.58 -15.41 2.53
N ARG A 37 -14.47 -14.54 1.52
CA ARG A 37 -14.41 -13.08 1.69
C ARG A 37 -15.71 -12.55 2.30
N LYS A 38 -16.88 -13.00 1.82
CA LYS A 38 -18.17 -12.55 2.35
C LYS A 38 -18.35 -12.95 3.81
N ASP A 39 -17.96 -14.18 4.14
CA ASP A 39 -18.03 -14.68 5.50
C ASP A 39 -17.04 -13.96 6.43
N ALA A 40 -15.83 -13.65 5.94
CA ALA A 40 -14.85 -12.87 6.68
C ALA A 40 -15.36 -11.45 6.98
N ILE A 41 -15.89 -10.75 5.97
CA ILE A 41 -16.46 -9.39 6.12
C ILE A 41 -17.58 -9.42 7.17
N LYS A 42 -18.50 -10.38 7.06
CA LYS A 42 -19.60 -10.52 8.02
C LYS A 42 -19.08 -10.69 9.45
N LYS A 43 -18.17 -11.65 9.69
CA LYS A 43 -17.57 -11.88 11.01
C LYS A 43 -16.90 -10.62 11.56
N LEU A 44 -16.13 -9.91 10.73
CA LEU A 44 -15.40 -8.71 11.13
C LEU A 44 -16.34 -7.55 11.49
N ASN A 45 -17.39 -7.33 10.70
CA ASN A 45 -18.43 -6.34 10.96
C ASN A 45 -19.28 -6.69 12.20
N ASP A 46 -19.46 -7.98 12.51
CA ASP A 46 -20.20 -8.46 13.69
C ASP A 46 -19.39 -8.30 15.01
N GLY A 47 -18.51 -7.30 15.07
CA GLY A 47 -17.75 -6.91 16.27
C GLY A 47 -16.42 -7.64 16.47
N LEU A 48 -16.10 -8.65 15.65
CA LEU A 48 -14.82 -9.37 15.74
C LEU A 48 -13.64 -8.42 15.50
N LEU A 49 -13.73 -7.50 14.54
CA LEU A 49 -12.67 -6.53 14.24
C LEU A 49 -12.29 -5.73 15.49
N SER A 50 -13.30 -5.14 16.14
CA SER A 50 -13.16 -4.34 17.36
C SER A 50 -12.55 -5.15 18.50
N GLN A 51 -13.03 -6.38 18.71
CA GLN A 51 -12.48 -7.29 19.72
C GLN A 51 -10.98 -7.59 19.48
N LYS A 52 -10.57 -7.79 18.22
CA LYS A 52 -9.17 -8.08 17.90
C LYS A 52 -8.28 -6.86 18.02
N PHE A 53 -8.76 -5.66 17.66
CA PHE A 53 -8.02 -4.42 17.94
C PHE A 53 -7.82 -4.22 19.44
N ASP A 54 -8.87 -4.40 20.25
CA ASP A 54 -8.77 -4.29 21.71
C ASP A 54 -7.76 -5.30 22.28
N LYS A 55 -7.72 -6.52 21.74
CA LYS A 55 -6.71 -7.53 22.08
C LYS A 55 -5.30 -7.10 21.67
N ILE A 56 -5.12 -6.57 20.46
CA ILE A 56 -3.80 -6.11 19.97
C ILE A 56 -3.30 -4.94 20.82
N PHE A 57 -4.17 -4.03 21.24
CA PHE A 57 -3.80 -2.87 22.05
C PHE A 57 -3.64 -3.16 23.55
N ALA A 58 -4.01 -4.36 24.00
CA ALA A 58 -3.78 -4.77 25.38
C ALA A 58 -2.28 -4.71 25.75
N ALA A 59 -2.00 -4.38 27.01
CA ALA A 59 -0.63 -4.16 27.49
C ALA A 59 0.21 -5.45 27.50
N ASP A 60 -0.45 -6.60 27.66
CA ASP A 60 0.14 -7.94 27.68
C ASP A 60 0.24 -8.58 26.29
N PHE A 61 -0.27 -7.93 25.25
CA PHE A 61 -0.21 -8.47 23.89
C PHE A 61 1.24 -8.58 23.41
N GLN A 62 1.61 -9.79 23.01
CA GLN A 62 2.88 -10.08 22.35
C GLN A 62 2.59 -10.70 20.98
N PRO A 63 3.16 -10.16 19.89
CA PRO A 63 3.14 -10.81 18.59
C PRO A 63 3.76 -12.21 18.66
N ARG A 64 3.33 -13.12 17.78
CA ARG A 64 3.80 -14.51 17.76
C ARG A 64 5.31 -14.60 17.49
N SER A 65 5.79 -13.80 16.55
CA SER A 65 7.23 -13.62 16.28
C SER A 65 7.76 -12.44 17.10
N SER A 66 8.88 -12.64 17.79
CA SER A 66 9.57 -11.59 18.56
C SER A 66 10.08 -10.43 17.70
N ASN A 67 10.17 -10.64 16.38
CA ASN A 67 10.62 -9.62 15.43
C ASN A 67 9.50 -8.65 15.05
N HIS A 68 8.23 -9.06 15.20
CA HIS A 68 7.09 -8.21 14.87
C HIS A 68 6.82 -7.21 15.99
N LYS A 69 6.57 -5.96 15.61
CA LYS A 69 6.14 -4.91 16.53
C LYS A 69 4.62 -4.86 16.57
N ARG A 70 4.05 -4.67 17.75
CA ARG A 70 2.59 -4.56 17.96
C ARG A 70 1.98 -3.47 17.09
N GLU A 71 2.66 -2.34 16.94
CA GLU A 71 2.23 -1.21 16.12
C GLU A 71 2.10 -1.63 14.65
N ARG A 72 3.06 -2.42 14.14
CA ARG A 72 3.00 -2.97 12.78
C ARG A 72 1.85 -3.96 12.61
N VAL A 73 1.63 -4.84 13.60
CA VAL A 73 0.50 -5.79 13.60
C VAL A 73 -0.84 -5.06 13.50
N ALA A 74 -1.04 -4.02 14.30
CA ALA A 74 -2.27 -3.21 14.26
C ALA A 74 -2.47 -2.52 12.90
N ILE A 75 -1.39 -1.97 12.31
CA ILE A 75 -1.46 -1.31 10.99
C ILE A 75 -1.82 -2.31 9.90
N ILE A 76 -1.14 -3.47 9.85
CA ILE A 76 -1.43 -4.50 8.86
C ILE A 76 -2.86 -5.01 9.02
N PHE A 77 -3.35 -5.19 10.25
CA PHE A 77 -4.74 -5.58 10.48
C PHE A 77 -5.75 -4.55 9.94
N GLY A 78 -5.51 -3.27 10.19
CA GLY A 78 -6.34 -2.18 9.67
C GLY A 78 -6.36 -2.13 8.14
N MET A 79 -5.19 -2.26 7.51
CA MET A 79 -5.06 -2.27 6.06
C MET A 79 -5.79 -3.46 5.42
N LEU A 80 -5.62 -4.67 5.98
CA LEU A 80 -6.34 -5.85 5.49
C LEU A 80 -7.86 -5.69 5.64
N ALA A 81 -8.33 -5.10 6.74
CA ALA A 81 -9.76 -4.82 6.92
C ALA A 81 -10.30 -3.85 5.86
N MET A 82 -9.55 -2.79 5.52
CA MET A 82 -9.91 -1.87 4.43
C MET A 82 -9.89 -2.58 3.07
N GLU A 83 -8.89 -3.42 2.79
CA GLU A 83 -8.80 -4.19 1.54
C GLU A 83 -9.96 -5.17 1.37
N LEU A 84 -10.48 -5.71 2.48
CA LEU A 84 -11.67 -6.54 2.45
C LEU A 84 -12.95 -5.74 2.19
N GLY A 85 -12.99 -4.46 2.56
CA GLY A 85 -14.22 -3.66 2.55
C GLY A 85 -15.00 -3.73 3.87
N VAL A 86 -14.31 -3.91 4.99
CA VAL A 86 -14.93 -3.98 6.33
C VAL A 86 -15.26 -2.58 6.83
N ILE A 87 -16.42 -2.42 7.48
CA ILE A 87 -16.79 -1.14 8.09
C ILE A 87 -16.03 -0.99 9.41
N ILE A 88 -15.13 -0.01 9.47
CA ILE A 88 -14.23 0.25 10.59
C ILE A 88 -14.77 1.42 11.41
N GLU A 89 -14.90 1.22 12.73
CA GLU A 89 -15.26 2.31 13.64
C GLU A 89 -14.18 3.40 13.67
N ASN A 90 -14.59 4.67 13.76
CA ASN A 90 -13.68 5.82 13.73
C ASN A 90 -12.57 5.76 14.80
N ARG A 91 -12.83 5.15 15.97
CA ARG A 91 -11.81 4.98 17.02
C ARG A 91 -10.59 4.18 16.53
N HIS A 92 -10.80 3.16 15.69
CA HIS A 92 -9.72 2.36 15.14
C HIS A 92 -8.99 3.11 14.02
N LEU A 93 -9.70 3.85 13.17
CA LEU A 93 -9.08 4.70 12.15
C LEU A 93 -8.17 5.77 12.78
N LEU A 94 -8.62 6.43 13.85
CA LEU A 94 -7.80 7.36 14.62
C LEU A 94 -6.59 6.66 15.28
N ALA A 95 -6.77 5.46 15.81
CA ALA A 95 -5.65 4.68 16.36
C ALA A 95 -4.60 4.38 15.28
N LEU A 96 -5.01 3.98 14.07
CA LEU A 96 -4.10 3.76 12.94
C LEU A 96 -3.37 5.04 12.54
N GLN A 97 -4.05 6.19 12.55
CA GLN A 97 -3.43 7.49 12.29
C GLN A 97 -2.34 7.83 13.32
N VAL A 98 -2.57 7.53 14.60
CA VAL A 98 -1.58 7.70 15.68
C VAL A 98 -0.38 6.77 15.49
N LEU A 99 -0.59 5.57 14.93
CA LEU A 99 0.48 4.60 14.70
C LEU A 99 1.30 4.85 13.44
N ARG A 100 0.82 5.68 12.50
CA ARG A 100 1.53 6.01 11.25
C ARG A 100 3.03 6.32 11.43
N PRO A 101 3.48 7.12 12.42
CA PRO A 101 4.91 7.42 12.64
C PRO A 101 5.83 6.22 12.90
N PHE A 102 5.28 5.04 13.19
CA PHE A 102 6.05 3.81 13.42
C PHE A 102 6.38 3.06 12.12
N LEU A 103 5.82 3.47 10.99
CA LEU A 103 6.14 2.86 9.70
C LEU A 103 7.53 3.32 9.22
N PRO A 104 8.39 2.37 8.78
CA PRO A 104 9.79 2.63 8.46
C PRO A 104 10.03 3.43 7.17
N THR A 105 9.07 3.49 6.24
CA THR A 105 9.24 4.21 4.97
C THR A 105 8.20 5.32 4.81
N ILE A 106 8.55 6.38 4.08
CA ILE A 106 7.62 7.46 3.77
C ILE A 106 6.48 6.97 2.89
N GLU A 107 6.73 6.02 1.99
CA GLU A 107 5.71 5.39 1.15
C GLU A 107 4.66 4.64 1.98
N GLN A 108 5.08 3.86 2.99
CA GLN A 108 4.13 3.18 3.89
C GLN A 108 3.30 4.19 4.67
N GLN A 109 3.92 5.27 5.19
CA GLN A 109 3.20 6.33 5.90
C GLN A 109 2.16 7.02 5.00
N LEU A 110 2.50 7.23 3.72
CA LEU A 110 1.61 7.82 2.74
C LEU A 110 0.48 6.87 2.33
N GLN A 111 0.74 5.59 2.14
CA GLN A 111 -0.31 4.61 1.85
C GLN A 111 -1.32 4.54 2.99
N LEU A 112 -0.85 4.47 4.24
CA LEU A 112 -1.74 4.41 5.39
C LEU A 112 -2.58 5.69 5.53
N ILE A 113 -1.98 6.88 5.40
CA ILE A 113 -2.72 8.13 5.58
C ILE A 113 -3.72 8.36 4.45
N THR A 114 -3.36 8.00 3.21
CA THR A 114 -4.28 8.06 2.07
C THR A 114 -5.42 7.06 2.23
N ALA A 115 -5.12 5.83 2.66
CA ALA A 115 -6.16 4.85 2.95
C ALA A 115 -7.12 5.36 4.03
N ILE A 116 -6.62 5.86 5.16
CA ILE A 116 -7.48 6.38 6.24
C ILE A 116 -8.37 7.54 5.77
N GLU A 117 -7.87 8.44 4.92
CA GLU A 117 -8.61 9.62 4.46
C GLU A 117 -9.60 9.30 3.33
N GLU A 118 -9.21 8.42 2.39
CA GLU A 118 -9.98 8.17 1.17
C GLU A 118 -10.83 6.89 1.24
N TYR A 119 -10.64 6.07 2.27
CA TYR A 119 -11.47 4.91 2.49
C TYR A 119 -12.90 5.32 2.82
N LYS A 120 -13.84 4.99 1.92
CA LYS A 120 -15.26 5.35 2.01
C LYS A 120 -15.95 4.76 3.23
N ASN A 121 -15.45 3.62 3.71
CA ASN A 121 -16.00 2.92 4.88
C ASN A 121 -17.48 2.51 4.73
N ASP A 122 -17.92 2.24 3.50
CA ASP A 122 -19.30 1.89 3.12
C ASP A 122 -19.44 0.44 2.63
N GLY A 123 -18.37 -0.36 2.75
CA GLY A 123 -18.27 -1.70 2.20
C GLY A 123 -17.43 -1.80 0.94
N THR A 124 -17.11 -0.66 0.31
CA THR A 124 -16.24 -0.65 -0.87
C THR A 124 -14.81 -1.03 -0.48
N PRO A 125 -14.19 -2.02 -1.14
CA PRO A 125 -12.81 -2.41 -0.89
C PRO A 125 -11.78 -1.31 -1.18
N TRP A 126 -10.73 -1.26 -0.37
CA TRP A 126 -9.53 -0.49 -0.66
C TRP A 126 -8.55 -1.32 -1.52
N GLU A 127 -7.95 -0.70 -2.52
CA GLU A 127 -6.85 -1.27 -3.29
C GLU A 127 -5.57 -0.56 -2.88
N SER A 128 -4.68 -1.22 -2.13
CA SER A 128 -3.49 -0.56 -1.54
C SER A 128 -2.42 -0.14 -2.56
N GLY A 129 -2.53 -0.57 -3.81
CA GLY A 129 -1.50 -0.37 -4.82
C GLY A 129 -0.21 -1.16 -4.55
N SER A 130 -0.29 -2.18 -3.70
CA SER A 130 0.84 -3.04 -3.34
C SER A 130 0.75 -4.34 -4.13
N LYS A 131 1.80 -4.67 -4.90
CA LYS A 131 1.85 -5.97 -5.60
C LYS A 131 2.06 -7.11 -4.60
N SER A 132 1.29 -8.18 -4.78
CA SER A 132 1.47 -9.39 -3.98
C SER A 132 2.81 -10.09 -4.29
N CYS A 133 3.24 -11.01 -3.42
CA CYS A 133 4.39 -11.88 -3.70
C CYS A 133 4.17 -12.67 -5.01
N PRO A 134 3.02 -13.33 -5.24
CA PRO A 134 2.71 -13.94 -6.53
C PRO A 134 2.77 -12.99 -7.72
N ASP A 135 2.25 -11.77 -7.59
CA ASP A 135 2.29 -10.78 -8.68
C ASP A 135 3.72 -10.36 -8.98
N THR A 136 4.56 -10.27 -7.96
CA THR A 136 5.98 -9.95 -8.08
C THR A 136 6.73 -11.06 -8.82
N GLU A 137 6.46 -12.32 -8.49
CA GLU A 137 7.08 -13.48 -9.16
C GLU A 137 6.66 -13.57 -10.63
N LYS A 138 5.35 -13.44 -10.92
CA LYS A 138 4.83 -13.37 -12.30
C LYS A 138 5.46 -12.23 -13.10
N SER A 139 5.65 -11.07 -12.45
CA SER A 139 6.25 -9.92 -13.12
C SER A 139 7.75 -10.09 -13.39
N LYS A 140 8.48 -10.76 -12.49
CA LYS A 140 9.88 -11.13 -12.75
C LYS A 140 10.01 -12.09 -13.93
N ALA A 141 9.09 -13.07 -14.04
CA ALA A 141 9.12 -14.07 -15.09
C ALA A 141 8.86 -13.50 -16.50
N ARG A 142 8.06 -12.44 -16.61
CA ARG A 142 7.66 -11.85 -17.91
C ARG A 142 8.55 -10.68 -18.40
N GLY A 143 9.50 -10.22 -17.59
CA GLY A 143 10.32 -9.03 -17.88
C GLY A 143 9.58 -7.70 -17.68
N ARG A 144 10.29 -6.56 -17.86
CA ARG A 144 9.71 -5.21 -17.72
C ARG A 144 8.58 -5.02 -18.73
N SER A 145 7.36 -4.76 -18.25
CA SER A 145 6.21 -4.40 -19.08
C SER A 145 5.91 -2.90 -18.98
N PRO A 146 5.51 -2.22 -20.07
CA PRO A 146 4.98 -0.86 -20.01
C PRO A 146 3.75 -0.72 -19.10
N PHE A 147 3.07 -1.83 -18.82
CA PHE A 147 1.90 -1.92 -17.94
C PHE A 147 2.27 -2.18 -16.48
N ASP A 148 3.54 -2.38 -16.17
CA ASP A 148 4.00 -2.29 -14.78
C ASP A 148 3.95 -0.81 -14.37
N LEU A 149 3.15 -0.51 -13.36
CA LEU A 149 2.86 0.86 -12.91
C LEU A 149 4.06 1.53 -12.23
N GLY A 150 5.14 1.73 -12.98
CA GLY A 150 6.29 2.58 -12.64
C GLY A 150 7.53 1.84 -12.16
N ASP A 151 8.66 2.34 -12.64
CA ASP A 151 10.00 1.86 -12.34
C ASP A 151 10.57 2.46 -11.05
N GLU A 152 10.38 1.73 -9.95
CA GLU A 152 11.42 1.31 -9.01
C GLU A 152 10.85 0.03 -8.40
N PHE A 153 11.02 -1.07 -9.13
CA PHE A 153 10.72 -2.45 -8.73
C PHE A 153 9.37 -2.64 -7.99
N TRP A 154 8.24 -2.33 -8.65
CA TRP A 154 6.89 -2.90 -8.36
C TRP A 154 5.98 -2.18 -7.33
N PHE A 155 5.72 -0.87 -7.50
CA PHE A 155 4.83 -0.11 -6.60
C PHE A 155 3.80 0.73 -7.38
N SER A 156 2.50 0.49 -7.18
CA SER A 156 1.41 1.12 -7.95
C SER A 156 0.65 2.22 -7.21
N GLY A 157 1.39 3.18 -6.63
CA GLY A 157 0.81 4.39 -6.06
C GLY A 157 0.35 4.25 -4.60
N LEU A 158 -0.38 5.25 -4.10
CA LEU A 158 -0.84 5.29 -2.70
C LEU A 158 -2.08 4.44 -2.40
N GLY A 159 -2.65 3.80 -3.43
CA GLY A 159 -3.91 3.09 -3.39
C GLY A 159 -5.12 3.95 -3.79
N ASN A 160 -6.26 3.29 -3.96
CA ASN A 160 -7.55 3.88 -4.35
C ASN A 160 -8.69 2.99 -3.86
N SER A 161 -9.90 3.56 -3.80
CA SER A 161 -11.12 2.75 -3.69
C SER A 161 -11.29 1.89 -4.95
N SER A 162 -11.79 0.67 -4.84
CA SER A 162 -11.92 -0.26 -5.97
C SER A 162 -12.87 0.22 -7.08
N ASP A 163 -13.73 1.20 -6.78
CA ASP A 163 -14.66 1.82 -7.72
C ASP A 163 -14.13 3.14 -8.33
N GLU A 164 -12.88 3.53 -8.00
CA GLU A 164 -12.25 4.76 -8.45
C GLU A 164 -10.96 4.48 -9.24
N GLN A 165 -10.52 5.47 -10.02
CA GLN A 165 -9.25 5.36 -10.74
C GLN A 165 -8.06 5.64 -9.81
N PRO A 166 -6.92 4.94 -9.99
CA PRO A 166 -5.72 5.21 -9.21
C PRO A 166 -5.20 6.63 -9.43
N THR A 167 -4.59 7.20 -8.41
CA THR A 167 -3.91 8.50 -8.55
C THR A 167 -2.44 8.32 -8.91
N SER A 168 -1.94 9.17 -9.80
CA SER A 168 -0.56 9.08 -10.29
C SER A 168 0.46 9.70 -9.33
N THR A 169 0.05 10.65 -8.49
CA THR A 169 0.98 11.50 -7.74
C THR A 169 1.16 11.02 -6.32
N MET A 170 2.40 10.75 -5.93
CA MET A 170 2.78 10.25 -4.60
C MET A 170 2.92 11.37 -3.57
N VAL A 171 1.85 12.11 -3.30
CA VAL A 171 1.86 13.22 -2.34
C VAL A 171 0.73 13.06 -1.33
N SER A 172 0.98 13.52 -0.11
CA SER A 172 -0.06 13.55 0.91
C SER A 172 -1.08 14.64 0.62
N LYS A 173 -2.36 14.27 0.49
CA LYS A 173 -3.47 15.21 0.27
C LYS A 173 -3.87 15.98 1.53
N ILE A 174 -3.30 15.64 2.68
CA ILE A 174 -3.56 16.27 3.97
C ILE A 174 -2.25 16.70 4.64
N CYS A 175 -2.36 17.52 5.67
CA CYS A 175 -1.20 17.90 6.46
C CYS A 175 -0.61 16.68 7.18
N PHE A 176 0.67 16.42 6.95
CA PHE A 176 1.40 15.30 7.55
C PHE A 176 1.54 15.41 9.07
N ASN A 177 1.30 16.58 9.67
CA ASN A 177 1.35 16.76 11.12
C ASN A 177 -0.05 16.76 11.74
N CYS A 178 -0.90 17.71 11.33
CA CYS A 178 -2.20 17.95 11.97
C CYS A 178 -3.39 17.31 11.25
N GLY A 179 -3.20 16.70 10.08
CA GLY A 179 -4.27 16.07 9.31
C GLY A 179 -5.24 17.03 8.62
N ALA A 180 -5.00 18.35 8.66
CA ALA A 180 -5.88 19.31 7.99
C ALA A 180 -5.90 19.10 6.46
N LYS A 181 -7.10 19.20 5.89
CA LYS A 181 -7.40 19.02 4.46
C LYS A 181 -8.07 20.25 3.86
N GLY A 182 -8.03 20.37 2.53
CA GLY A 182 -8.67 21.49 1.81
C GLY A 182 -8.01 22.86 2.03
N VAL A 183 -6.80 22.88 2.58
CA VAL A 183 -5.97 24.08 2.71
C VAL A 183 -4.81 24.03 1.72
N GLU A 184 -4.18 25.17 1.44
CA GLU A 184 -2.97 25.18 0.63
C GLU A 184 -1.83 24.51 1.41
N LEU A 185 -1.41 23.32 0.93
CA LEU A 185 -0.36 22.54 1.59
C LEU A 185 0.98 22.69 0.87
N GLN A 186 2.01 22.99 1.64
CA GLN A 186 3.39 23.14 1.17
C GLN A 186 4.13 21.80 1.25
N LYS A 187 4.76 21.39 0.14
CA LYS A 187 5.55 20.15 0.08
C LYS A 187 6.83 20.27 0.89
N CYS A 188 7.25 19.16 1.50
CA CYS A 188 8.61 19.05 2.03
C CYS A 188 9.63 19.25 0.90
N ILE A 189 10.59 20.16 1.10
CA ILE A 189 11.59 20.49 0.07
C ILE A 189 12.50 19.28 -0.25
N GLN A 190 12.77 18.45 0.75
CA GLN A 190 13.65 17.29 0.64
C GLN A 190 12.96 16.13 -0.10
N CYS A 191 11.87 15.60 0.44
CA CYS A 191 11.24 14.41 -0.12
C CYS A 191 10.18 14.70 -1.19
N LYS A 192 9.62 15.91 -1.24
CA LYS A 192 8.58 16.34 -2.21
C LYS A 192 7.30 15.49 -2.18
N MET A 193 7.08 14.70 -1.14
CA MET A 193 5.93 13.79 -0.96
C MET A 193 5.05 14.17 0.25
N ALA A 194 5.64 14.40 1.42
CA ALA A 194 4.89 14.91 2.58
C ALA A 194 4.48 16.37 2.37
N GLN A 195 3.26 16.73 2.78
CA GLN A 195 2.72 18.10 2.67
C GLN A 195 2.29 18.64 4.03
N TYR A 196 2.42 19.95 4.25
CA TYR A 196 2.12 20.60 5.53
C TYR A 196 1.36 21.91 5.31
N CYS A 197 0.48 22.29 6.25
CA CYS A 197 -0.22 23.58 6.17
C CYS A 197 0.75 24.77 6.16
N ASN A 198 1.83 24.68 6.94
CA ASN A 198 2.79 25.75 7.12
C ASN A 198 4.12 25.21 7.67
N LYS A 199 5.12 26.10 7.78
CA LYS A 199 6.44 25.77 8.32
C LYS A 199 6.40 25.33 9.79
N THR A 200 5.38 25.71 10.56
CA THR A 200 5.23 25.28 11.95
C THR A 200 4.91 23.79 12.03
N CYS A 201 3.89 23.33 11.28
CA CYS A 201 3.56 21.91 11.18
C CYS A 201 4.74 21.05 10.69
N GLN A 202 5.52 21.56 9.73
CA GLN A 202 6.71 20.85 9.27
C GLN A 202 7.78 20.72 10.36
N ARG A 203 8.01 21.77 11.17
CA ARG A 203 9.00 21.75 12.26
C ARG A 203 8.60 20.81 13.40
N GLU A 204 7.31 20.77 13.73
CA GLU A 204 6.79 19.88 14.76
C GLU A 204 6.96 18.41 14.37
N ASP A 205 6.61 18.06 13.13
CA ASP A 205 6.75 16.69 12.61
C ASP A 205 8.20 16.30 12.31
N TRP A 206 9.13 17.26 12.18
CA TRP A 206 10.51 17.00 11.74
C TRP A 206 11.23 15.95 12.60
N SER A 207 10.99 15.92 13.91
CA SER A 207 11.60 14.94 14.82
C SER A 207 11.29 13.49 14.42
N ILE A 208 10.11 13.27 13.84
CA ILE A 208 9.60 11.99 13.36
C ILE A 208 9.93 11.84 11.88
N HIS A 209 9.57 12.81 11.04
CA HIS A 209 9.68 12.77 9.59
C HIS A 209 11.12 12.60 9.11
N LYS A 210 12.11 13.20 9.79
CA LYS A 210 13.53 13.07 9.41
C LYS A 210 14.02 11.63 9.31
N ARG A 211 13.38 10.69 9.99
CA ARG A 211 13.73 9.25 9.98
C ARG A 211 13.34 8.56 8.66
N VAL A 212 12.35 9.11 7.96
CA VAL A 212 11.80 8.56 6.72
C VAL A 212 11.93 9.52 5.53
N CYS A 213 12.46 10.72 5.77
CA CYS A 213 12.61 11.75 4.76
C CYS A 213 13.81 11.45 3.85
N GLU A 214 13.53 10.94 2.65
CA GLU A 214 14.53 10.72 1.61
C GLU A 214 14.55 11.89 0.62
N ALA A 215 15.73 12.43 0.32
CA ALA A 215 15.89 13.52 -0.64
C ALA A 215 15.56 13.07 -2.08
N ARG A 216 14.76 13.84 -2.81
CA ARG A 216 14.34 13.54 -4.18
C ARG A 216 14.36 14.78 -5.07
N GLU A 217 14.76 14.60 -6.33
CA GLU A 217 14.80 15.68 -7.32
C GLU A 217 13.40 16.11 -7.78
N SER A 218 12.41 15.23 -7.73
CA SER A 218 11.03 15.55 -8.11
C SER A 218 10.03 14.72 -7.31
N THR A 219 8.76 15.13 -7.34
CA THR A 219 7.67 14.30 -6.82
C THR A 219 7.59 13.02 -7.65
N ARG A 220 7.50 11.86 -6.96
CA ARG A 220 7.34 10.58 -7.63
C ARG A 220 5.97 10.50 -8.31
N ILE A 221 5.98 10.09 -9.58
CA ILE A 221 4.78 9.86 -10.39
C ILE A 221 4.74 8.36 -10.71
N CYS A 222 3.65 7.70 -10.31
CA CYS A 222 3.32 6.35 -10.73
C CYS A 222 2.46 6.45 -12.01
N PRO A 223 2.84 5.77 -13.11
CA PRO A 223 1.95 5.57 -14.24
C PRO A 223 0.63 4.98 -13.75
N VAL A 224 -0.50 5.50 -14.24
CA VAL A 224 -1.84 4.94 -14.01
C VAL A 224 -2.25 4.27 -15.31
N PRO A 225 -2.70 3.00 -15.31
CA PRO A 225 -3.06 2.32 -16.54
C PRO A 225 -4.35 2.94 -17.08
N THR A 226 -4.37 3.27 -18.37
CA THR A 226 -5.61 3.72 -19.01
C THR A 226 -6.60 2.55 -19.14
N PRO A 227 -7.91 2.81 -19.34
CA PRO A 227 -8.87 1.74 -19.61
C PRO A 227 -8.47 0.81 -20.76
N ASP A 228 -7.77 1.34 -21.77
CA ASP A 228 -7.27 0.55 -22.90
C ASP A 228 -6.06 -0.30 -22.51
N ASP A 229 -5.20 0.19 -21.61
CA ASP A 229 -4.12 -0.59 -21.03
C ASP A 229 -4.64 -1.76 -20.19
N ILE A 230 -5.71 -1.54 -19.41
CA ILE A 230 -6.38 -2.59 -18.62
C ILE A 230 -6.99 -3.65 -19.54
N LYS A 231 -7.67 -3.25 -20.62
CA LYS A 231 -8.21 -4.20 -21.62
C LYS A 231 -7.10 -5.03 -22.27
N ARG A 232 -6.00 -4.38 -22.70
CA ARG A 232 -4.83 -5.07 -23.26
C ARG A 232 -4.24 -6.06 -22.26
N TYR A 233 -4.19 -5.69 -20.99
CA TYR A 233 -3.70 -6.55 -19.91
C TYR A 233 -4.59 -7.78 -19.69
N GLN A 234 -5.91 -7.60 -19.64
CA GLN A 234 -6.88 -8.70 -19.54
C GLN A 234 -6.78 -9.66 -20.72
N MET A 235 -6.71 -9.12 -21.94
CA MET A 235 -6.52 -9.93 -23.16
C MET A 235 -5.19 -10.71 -23.15
N ALA A 236 -4.11 -10.10 -22.65
CA ALA A 236 -2.80 -10.77 -22.54
C ALA A 236 -2.78 -11.90 -21.49
N ILE A 237 -3.55 -11.77 -20.40
CA ILE A 237 -3.73 -12.85 -19.41
C ILE A 237 -4.50 -14.03 -20.02
N GLU A 238 -5.55 -13.75 -20.76
CA GLU A 238 -6.43 -14.76 -21.37
C GLU A 238 -5.76 -15.54 -22.51
N SER A 239 -4.82 -14.91 -23.22
CA SER A 239 -4.13 -15.49 -24.38
C SER A 239 -2.92 -16.39 -24.06
N GLY A 240 -2.50 -16.46 -22.78
CA GLY A 240 -1.35 -17.26 -22.36
C GLY A 240 -0.02 -16.79 -22.99
N PRO A 241 1.13 -17.40 -22.64
CA PRO A 241 2.43 -16.95 -23.12
C PRO A 241 2.64 -17.42 -24.56
N SER A 242 2.12 -16.66 -25.53
CA SER A 242 2.47 -16.84 -26.94
C SER A 242 2.75 -15.49 -27.59
N SER A 243 4.00 -15.34 -28.04
CA SER A 243 4.51 -14.30 -28.94
C SER A 243 4.52 -12.85 -28.43
N ALA A 244 5.49 -12.52 -27.58
CA ALA A 244 6.03 -11.16 -27.63
C ALA A 244 6.81 -11.02 -28.96
N PRO A 245 6.57 -9.96 -29.76
CA PRO A 245 7.36 -9.71 -30.96
C PRO A 245 8.81 -9.42 -30.56
N LYS A 246 9.77 -10.13 -31.19
CA LYS A 246 11.20 -9.84 -31.03
C LYS A 246 11.46 -8.40 -31.46
N ALA A 247 12.15 -7.64 -30.60
CA ALA A 247 12.69 -6.34 -30.96
C ALA A 247 13.58 -6.46 -32.20
N PRO A 248 13.57 -5.49 -33.13
CA PRO A 248 14.43 -5.52 -34.31
C PRO A 248 15.90 -5.48 -33.86
N SER A 249 16.69 -6.43 -34.36
CA SER A 249 18.14 -6.46 -34.16
C SER A 249 18.77 -5.25 -34.83
N GLU A 250 19.45 -4.42 -34.04
CA GLU A 250 20.31 -3.36 -34.54
C GLU A 250 21.42 -3.98 -35.40
N GLY A 251 21.58 -3.44 -36.61
CA GLY A 251 22.44 -3.95 -37.65
C GLY A 251 23.93 -3.88 -37.29
N GLU A 252 24.64 -4.86 -37.80
CA GLU A 252 26.08 -4.96 -37.87
C GLU A 252 26.69 -3.67 -38.46
N GLN A 253 27.55 -3.01 -37.68
CA GLN A 253 28.63 -2.18 -38.23
C GLN A 253 29.95 -2.84 -37.82
N GLU A 254 30.47 -3.66 -38.72
CA GLU A 254 31.87 -4.08 -38.75
C GLU A 254 32.74 -2.87 -39.17
N GLY A 255 33.67 -2.46 -38.30
CA GLY A 255 34.98 -1.96 -38.72
C GLY A 255 35.99 -3.10 -38.48
N GLU A 256 37.12 -3.24 -39.16
CA GLU A 256 37.95 -2.37 -39.99
C GLU A 256 38.74 -3.31 -40.94
N ILE A 257 39.09 -2.85 -42.15
CA ILE A 257 40.49 -2.79 -42.66
C ILE A 257 40.58 -1.57 -43.58
#